data_AF-A0A2V9ZE93-F1
#
_entry.id   AF-A0A2V9ZE93-F1
#
_cell.length_a   1.000
_cell.length_b   1.000
_cell.length_c   1.000
_cell.angle_alpha   90.00
_cell.angle_beta   90.00
_cell.angle_gamma   90.00
#
_symmetry.space_group_name_H-M   'P 1'
#
loop_
_entity.id
_entity.type
_entity.pdbx_description
1 polymer ?
#
loop_
_entity_poly.entity_id
_entity_poly.type
_entity_poly.pdbx_seq_one_letter_code
_entity_poly.pdbx_strand_id
1 'polypeptide(L)'
;MNISPNLFEAFLKCPTKCWLRANGEPASDNAYAESVEAQDRSYRARETERLLSETTKNGSTVAPPAENLKAGKWRLAIGAIVQAQVNSYVLESELHGIERRPSEGRSSLAQFIPIRFMYMNKLGADDKLLLAFDAFVLSGMMADQSRQNNLWRQSRRTEIENWCFSW
;
A
#
# COMPACT_ATOMS: atom_id res chain seq x y z
N MET A 1 -16.43 -3.52 4.40
CA MET A 1 -15.93 -2.14 4.20
C MET A 1 -14.56 -2.22 3.54
N ASN A 2 -14.31 -1.38 2.52
CA ASN A 2 -13.00 -1.28 1.85
C ASN A 2 -12.22 -0.10 2.48
N ILE A 3 -10.99 -0.35 2.91
CA ILE A 3 -10.09 0.68 3.43
C ILE A 3 -9.03 0.94 2.36
N SER A 4 -9.13 2.10 1.73
CA SER A 4 -8.19 2.58 0.71
C SER A 4 -7.11 3.49 1.32
N PRO A 5 -6.02 3.78 0.59
CA PRO A 5 -4.99 4.70 1.07
C PRO A 5 -5.56 6.10 1.34
N ASN A 6 -6.54 6.56 0.54
CA ASN A 6 -7.20 7.86 0.73
C ASN A 6 -8.01 7.95 2.02
N LEU A 7 -8.59 6.82 2.45
CA LEU A 7 -9.32 6.74 3.72
C LEU A 7 -8.34 6.68 4.90
N PHE A 8 -7.27 5.92 4.77
CA PHE A 8 -6.20 5.85 5.77
C PHE A 8 -5.49 7.20 5.94
N GLU A 9 -5.14 7.87 4.85
CA GLU A 9 -4.57 9.23 4.88
C GLU A 9 -5.52 10.23 5.56
N ALA A 10 -6.82 10.15 5.27
CA ALA A 10 -7.80 10.99 5.94
C ALA A 10 -7.80 10.74 7.46
N PHE A 11 -7.65 9.49 7.90
CA PHE A 11 -7.57 9.14 9.31
C PHE A 11 -6.32 9.71 9.98
N LEU A 12 -5.17 9.62 9.33
CA LEU A 12 -3.90 10.18 9.84
C LEU A 12 -4.01 11.69 10.08
N LYS A 13 -4.69 12.41 9.18
CA LYS A 13 -4.86 13.86 9.28
C LYS A 13 -5.99 14.28 10.22
N CYS A 14 -7.13 13.59 10.17
CA CYS A 14 -8.32 13.91 10.95
C CYS A 14 -9.33 12.74 10.97
N PRO A 15 -9.53 12.06 12.12
CA PRO A 15 -10.48 10.96 12.24
C PRO A 15 -11.91 11.30 11.78
N THR A 16 -12.39 12.53 12.03
CA THR A 16 -13.71 12.99 11.58
C THR A 16 -13.80 13.02 10.06
N LYS A 17 -12.74 13.45 9.36
CA LYS A 17 -12.70 13.47 7.89
C LYS A 17 -12.74 12.05 7.31
N CYS A 18 -12.05 11.11 7.94
CA CYS A 18 -12.14 9.69 7.60
C CYS A 18 -13.57 9.17 7.76
N TRP A 19 -14.21 9.45 8.89
CA TRP A 19 -15.60 9.03 9.14
C TRP A 19 -16.56 9.58 8.09
N LEU A 20 -16.47 10.87 7.74
CA LEU A 20 -17.29 11.47 6.70
C LEU A 20 -17.08 10.76 5.34
N ARG A 21 -15.84 10.58 4.92
CA ARG A 21 -15.51 9.87 3.66
C ARG A 21 -16.00 8.42 3.64
N ALA A 22 -15.90 7.71 4.77
CA ALA A 22 -16.39 6.34 4.90
C ALA A 22 -17.91 6.24 4.73
N ASN A 23 -18.66 7.30 5.07
CA ASN A 23 -20.11 7.39 4.91
C ASN A 23 -20.54 7.97 3.54
N GLY A 24 -19.60 8.21 2.62
CA GLY A 24 -19.90 8.68 1.27
C GLY A 24 -20.01 10.20 1.14
N GLU A 25 -19.66 10.96 2.18
CA GLU A 25 -19.59 12.41 2.07
C GLU A 25 -18.46 12.80 1.10
N PRO A 26 -18.73 13.66 0.10
CA PRO A 26 -17.72 14.08 -0.86
C PRO A 26 -16.60 14.86 -0.16
N ALA A 27 -15.40 14.81 -0.73
CA ALA A 27 -14.37 15.75 -0.31
C ALA A 27 -14.87 17.18 -0.56
N SER A 28 -14.52 18.13 0.32
CA SER A 28 -14.78 19.54 0.04
C SER A 28 -14.01 19.92 -1.22
N ASP A 29 -14.72 20.23 -2.29
CA ASP A 29 -14.13 20.67 -3.55
C ASP A 29 -13.56 22.08 -3.35
N ASN A 30 -12.25 22.17 -3.14
CA ASN A 30 -11.56 23.44 -3.13
C ASN A 30 -10.38 23.39 -4.09
N ALA A 31 -10.15 24.50 -4.79
CA ALA A 31 -9.14 24.61 -5.84
C ALA A 31 -7.72 24.26 -5.34
N TYR A 32 -7.45 24.40 -4.04
CA TYR A 32 -6.18 24.01 -3.46
C TYR A 32 -6.02 22.47 -3.42
N ALA A 33 -7.03 21.75 -2.96
CA ALA A 33 -7.02 20.28 -2.92
C ALA A 33 -6.86 19.70 -4.33
N GLU A 34 -7.60 20.21 -5.31
CA GLU A 34 -7.47 19.79 -6.72
C GLU A 34 -6.06 20.04 -7.27
N SER A 35 -5.48 21.21 -6.98
CA SER A 35 -4.13 21.57 -7.43
C SER A 35 -3.06 20.65 -6.83
N VAL A 36 -3.19 20.33 -5.52
CA VAL A 36 -2.29 19.40 -4.83
C VAL A 36 -2.40 17.99 -5.44
N GLU A 37 -3.61 17.50 -5.70
CA GLU A 37 -3.83 16.19 -6.34
C GLU A 37 -3.28 16.15 -7.77
N ALA A 38 -3.46 17.23 -8.55
CA ALA A 38 -2.91 17.35 -9.89
C ALA A 38 -1.38 17.36 -9.89
N GLN A 39 -0.76 18.03 -8.91
CA GLN A 39 0.69 18.07 -8.75
C GLN A 39 1.25 16.69 -8.39
N ASP A 40 0.62 15.99 -7.45
CA ASP A 40 1.01 14.63 -7.07
C ASP A 40 0.88 13.66 -8.25
N ARG A 41 -0.24 13.74 -9.00
CA ARG A 41 -0.46 12.94 -10.21
C ARG A 41 0.61 13.19 -11.27
N SER A 42 0.94 14.46 -11.54
CA SER A 42 1.97 14.84 -12.51
C SER A 42 3.35 14.34 -12.08
N TYR A 43 3.68 14.47 -10.80
CA TYR A 43 4.92 13.98 -10.22
C TYR A 43 5.02 12.45 -10.35
N ARG A 44 3.98 11.72 -9.94
CA ARG A 44 3.89 10.27 -10.05
C ARG A 44 4.08 9.80 -11.48
N ALA A 45 3.44 10.44 -12.46
CA ALA A 45 3.58 10.08 -13.87
C ALA A 45 5.03 10.24 -14.36
N ARG A 46 5.66 11.36 -14.04
CA ARG A 46 7.05 11.66 -14.44
C ARG A 46 8.05 10.70 -13.80
N GLU A 47 7.93 10.45 -12.50
CA GLU A 47 8.84 9.52 -11.81
C GLU A 47 8.64 8.07 -12.27
N THR A 48 7.41 7.71 -12.61
CA THR A 48 7.12 6.40 -13.23
C THR A 48 7.82 6.25 -14.57
N GLU A 49 7.70 7.26 -15.45
CA GLU A 49 8.38 7.27 -16.75
C GLU A 49 9.91 7.20 -16.59
N ARG A 50 10.47 8.00 -15.67
CA ARG A 50 11.89 7.98 -15.34
C ARG A 50 12.35 6.59 -14.88
N LEU A 51 11.66 6.01 -13.90
CA LEU A 51 12.01 4.69 -13.35
C LEU A 51 11.89 3.58 -14.40
N LEU A 52 10.91 3.66 -15.30
CA LEU A 52 10.76 2.72 -16.41
C LEU A 52 11.88 2.87 -17.45
N SER A 53 12.31 4.09 -17.77
CA SER A 53 13.41 4.34 -18.70
C SER A 53 14.77 3.85 -18.18
N GLU A 54 14.99 3.91 -16.86
CA GLU A 54 16.20 3.43 -16.19
C GLU A 54 16.21 1.90 -16.04
N THR A 55 15.05 1.25 -16.16
CA THR A 55 14.91 -0.20 -16.00
C THR A 55 15.05 -0.91 -17.35
N THR A 56 15.82 -2.00 -17.40
CA THR A 56 15.95 -2.84 -18.60
C THR A 56 14.58 -3.34 -19.08
N LYS A 57 14.32 -3.31 -20.40
CA LYS A 57 13.01 -3.65 -21.01
C LYS A 57 12.39 -4.99 -20.59
N ASN A 58 13.21 -5.97 -20.19
CA ASN A 58 12.74 -7.31 -19.81
C ASN A 58 12.60 -7.49 -18.29
N GLY A 59 12.88 -6.45 -17.50
CA GLY A 59 12.87 -6.49 -16.03
C GLY A 59 11.66 -5.80 -15.39
N SER A 60 10.78 -5.16 -16.17
CA SER A 60 9.64 -4.41 -15.66
C SER A 60 8.29 -4.94 -16.14
N THR A 61 7.24 -4.72 -15.33
CA THR A 61 5.84 -4.96 -15.68
C THR A 61 4.98 -3.78 -15.24
N VAL A 62 3.99 -3.41 -16.05
CA VAL A 62 3.11 -2.25 -15.81
C VAL A 62 1.69 -2.75 -15.58
N ALA A 63 1.06 -2.28 -14.50
CA ALA A 63 -0.26 -2.67 -14.03
C ALA A 63 -0.47 -4.20 -14.00
N PRO A 64 0.43 -4.99 -13.40
CA PRO A 64 0.23 -6.43 -13.34
C PRO A 64 -0.99 -6.77 -12.48
N PRO A 65 -1.79 -7.77 -12.88
CA PRO A 65 -2.75 -8.40 -11.99
C PRO A 65 -2.07 -8.88 -10.70
N ALA A 66 -2.77 -8.77 -9.55
CA ALA A 66 -2.22 -9.13 -8.25
C ALA A 66 -1.68 -10.57 -8.19
N GLU A 67 -2.34 -11.51 -8.87
CA GLU A 67 -1.92 -12.90 -9.03
C GLU A 67 -0.56 -13.07 -9.71
N ASN A 68 -0.24 -12.19 -10.68
CA ASN A 68 1.01 -12.23 -11.43
C ASN A 68 2.20 -11.69 -10.62
N LEU A 69 1.94 -10.97 -9.53
CA LEU A 69 3.00 -10.50 -8.64
C LEU A 69 3.71 -11.67 -7.94
N LYS A 70 3.01 -12.78 -7.66
CA LYS A 70 3.61 -13.96 -7.01
C LYS A 70 4.47 -14.80 -7.98
N ALA A 71 4.06 -14.91 -9.24
CA ALA A 71 4.56 -15.93 -10.16
C ALA A 71 5.50 -15.44 -11.28
N GLY A 72 5.73 -14.13 -11.42
CA GLY A 72 6.50 -13.59 -12.57
C GLY A 72 8.03 -13.71 -12.47
N LYS A 73 8.76 -13.33 -13.53
CA LYS A 73 10.20 -13.01 -13.52
C LYS A 73 10.37 -11.51 -13.81
N TRP A 74 9.94 -10.67 -12.88
CA TRP A 74 10.07 -9.23 -12.96
C TRP A 74 10.94 -8.73 -11.80
N ARG A 75 11.65 -7.63 -12.03
CA ARG A 75 12.42 -6.89 -11.02
C ARG A 75 11.66 -5.67 -10.53
N LEU A 76 10.86 -5.05 -11.40
CA LEU A 76 10.04 -3.89 -11.07
C LEU A 76 8.60 -4.09 -11.57
N ALA A 77 7.63 -3.88 -10.70
CA ALA A 77 6.21 -3.75 -11.07
C ALA A 77 5.75 -2.32 -10.80
N ILE A 78 4.93 -1.75 -11.67
CA ILE A 78 4.41 -0.37 -11.55
C ILE A 78 2.89 -0.39 -11.53
N GLY A 79 2.27 0.42 -10.67
CA GLY A 79 0.82 0.65 -10.69
C GLY A 79 -0.01 -0.60 -10.40
N ALA A 80 0.46 -1.46 -9.49
CA ALA A 80 -0.26 -2.68 -9.16
C ALA A 80 -1.32 -2.40 -8.09
N ILE A 81 -2.55 -2.84 -8.32
CA ILE A 81 -3.61 -2.81 -7.32
C ILE A 81 -3.57 -4.12 -6.55
N VAL A 82 -3.42 -4.03 -5.23
CA VAL A 82 -3.35 -5.19 -4.33
C VAL A 82 -4.40 -5.09 -3.24
N GLN A 83 -4.92 -6.25 -2.83
CA GLN A 83 -5.90 -6.35 -1.77
C GLN A 83 -5.49 -7.40 -0.74
N ALA A 84 -5.83 -7.14 0.52
CA ALA A 84 -5.65 -8.08 1.62
C ALA A 84 -6.89 -8.10 2.52
N GLN A 85 -7.36 -9.29 2.87
CA GLN A 85 -8.44 -9.46 3.83
C GLN A 85 -7.89 -9.38 5.25
N VAL A 86 -8.45 -8.51 6.08
CA VAL A 86 -8.15 -8.41 7.50
C VAL A 86 -9.45 -8.40 8.28
N ASN A 87 -9.72 -9.49 9.01
CA ASN A 87 -11.00 -9.71 9.70
C ASN A 87 -12.18 -9.55 8.72
N SER A 88 -13.09 -8.61 8.97
CA SER A 88 -14.25 -8.27 8.12
C SER A 88 -13.98 -7.13 7.11
N TYR A 89 -12.73 -6.69 6.98
CA TYR A 89 -12.34 -5.57 6.13
C TYR A 89 -11.47 -6.03 4.96
N VAL A 90 -11.67 -5.39 3.81
CA VAL A 90 -10.75 -5.48 2.67
C VAL A 90 -9.87 -4.24 2.75
N LEU A 91 -8.55 -4.45 2.80
CA LEU A 91 -7.59 -3.38 2.58
C LEU A 91 -7.22 -3.38 1.11
N GLU A 92 -7.25 -2.22 0.48
CA GLU A 92 -6.83 -2.03 -0.90
C GLU A 92 -5.68 -1.02 -0.94
N SER A 93 -4.67 -1.28 -1.75
CA SER A 93 -3.67 -0.28 -2.07
C SER A 93 -3.30 -0.31 -3.55
N GLU A 94 -3.11 0.88 -4.11
CA GLU A 94 -2.49 1.09 -5.42
C GLU A 94 -0.99 1.36 -5.22
N LEU A 95 -0.17 0.35 -5.46
CA LEU A 95 1.28 0.44 -5.31
C LEU A 95 1.87 1.16 -6.51
N HIS A 96 2.50 2.33 -6.28
CA HIS A 96 3.12 3.10 -7.36
C HIS A 96 4.22 2.28 -8.04
N GLY A 97 5.05 1.61 -7.23
CA GLY A 97 5.99 0.60 -7.71
C GLY A 97 6.24 -0.50 -6.67
N ILE A 98 6.80 -1.61 -7.14
CA ILE A 98 7.26 -2.73 -6.31
C ILE A 98 8.59 -3.20 -6.90
N GLU A 99 9.66 -3.12 -6.12
CA GLU A 99 10.91 -3.80 -6.45
C GLU A 99 10.86 -5.23 -5.91
N ARG A 100 11.15 -6.20 -6.76
CA ARG A 100 11.38 -7.58 -6.35
C ARG A 100 12.86 -7.86 -6.31
N ARG A 101 13.34 -8.26 -5.13
CA ARG A 101 14.70 -8.78 -4.95
C ARG A 101 14.68 -10.30 -4.98
N PRO A 102 15.53 -10.92 -5.82
CA PRO A 102 15.67 -12.36 -5.84
C PRO A 102 16.14 -12.85 -4.47
N SER A 103 15.73 -14.08 -4.15
CA SER A 103 16.23 -14.78 -2.97
C SER A 103 17.70 -15.17 -3.18
N GLU A 104 18.56 -14.86 -2.20
CA GLU A 104 19.99 -15.20 -2.24
C GLU A 104 20.29 -16.66 -1.82
N GLY A 105 19.28 -17.51 -1.53
CA GLY A 105 19.53 -18.87 -1.03
C GLY A 105 18.40 -19.90 -1.20
N ARG A 106 18.74 -21.18 -0.99
CA ARG A 106 17.87 -22.38 -1.20
C ARG A 106 16.53 -22.39 -0.43
N SER A 107 16.34 -21.51 0.55
CA SER A 107 15.14 -21.46 1.41
C SER A 107 14.57 -20.05 1.64
N SER A 108 15.13 -19.02 1.01
CA SER A 108 14.65 -17.63 1.19
C SER A 108 13.54 -17.31 0.17
N LEU A 109 12.50 -16.60 0.62
CA LEU A 109 11.45 -16.08 -0.25
C LEU A 109 11.95 -14.80 -0.94
N ALA A 110 11.44 -14.53 -2.14
CA ALA A 110 11.70 -13.24 -2.80
C ALA A 110 11.22 -12.09 -1.89
N GLN A 111 12.04 -11.04 -1.78
CA GLN A 111 11.65 -9.85 -1.04
C GLN A 111 10.94 -8.88 -1.99
N PHE A 112 9.88 -8.25 -1.49
CA PHE A 112 9.11 -7.26 -2.22
C PHE A 112 9.19 -5.93 -1.46
N ILE A 113 9.65 -4.89 -2.13
CA ILE A 113 9.87 -3.57 -1.56
C ILE A 113 8.89 -2.62 -2.25
N PRO A 114 7.84 -2.13 -1.57
CA PRO A 114 6.94 -1.14 -2.15
C PRO A 114 7.66 0.19 -2.34
N ILE A 115 7.30 0.89 -3.41
CA ILE A 115 7.80 2.22 -3.76
C ILE A 115 6.59 3.14 -3.85
N ARG A 116 6.64 4.26 -3.13
CA ARG A 116 5.64 5.33 -3.19
C ARG A 116 6.31 6.63 -3.61
N PHE A 117 5.91 7.15 -4.77
CA PHE A 117 6.26 8.51 -5.21
C PHE A 117 5.47 9.56 -4.42
N MET A 118 6.13 10.65 -4.04
CA MET A 118 5.59 11.79 -3.30
C MET A 118 6.20 13.06 -3.89
N TYR A 119 5.38 14.04 -4.28
CA TYR A 119 5.93 15.29 -4.86
C TYR A 119 6.69 16.18 -3.86
N MET A 120 6.46 15.97 -2.56
CA MET A 120 7.10 16.73 -1.50
C MET A 120 8.56 16.33 -1.31
N ASN A 121 9.45 17.32 -1.21
CA ASN A 121 10.89 17.09 -0.98
C ASN A 121 11.22 16.56 0.43
N LYS A 122 10.27 16.64 1.37
CA LYS A 122 10.43 16.14 2.74
C LYS A 122 9.36 15.11 3.05
N LEU A 123 9.79 13.94 3.49
CA LEU A 123 8.90 12.88 3.97
C LEU A 123 8.47 13.16 5.42
N GLY A 124 7.18 13.37 5.62
CA GLY A 124 6.52 13.47 6.91
C GLY A 124 6.27 12.12 7.58
N ALA A 125 5.66 12.15 8.77
CA ALA A 125 5.24 10.93 9.47
C ALA A 125 4.12 10.20 8.70
N ASP A 126 3.16 10.96 8.16
CA ASP A 126 2.03 10.41 7.41
C ASP A 126 2.48 9.67 6.15
N ASP A 127 3.45 10.22 5.42
CA ASP A 127 3.99 9.60 4.20
C ASP A 127 4.65 8.25 4.49
N LYS A 128 5.36 8.15 5.62
CA LYS A 128 5.97 6.90 6.07
C LYS A 128 4.90 5.89 6.47
N LEU A 129 3.82 6.32 7.11
CA LEU A 129 2.70 5.46 7.46
C LEU A 129 1.93 4.99 6.23
N LEU A 130 1.79 5.82 5.19
CA LEU A 130 1.21 5.41 3.91
C LEU A 130 2.07 4.35 3.21
N LEU A 131 3.39 4.51 3.20
CA LEU A 131 4.29 3.47 2.69
C LEU A 131 4.24 2.18 3.56
N ALA A 132 4.09 2.31 4.87
CA ALA A 132 3.90 1.17 5.76
C ALA A 132 2.56 0.45 5.51
N PHE A 133 1.50 1.20 5.23
CA PHE A 133 0.21 0.66 4.81
C PHE A 133 0.35 -0.14 3.51
N ASP A 134 1.03 0.40 2.50
CA ASP A 134 1.33 -0.32 1.25
C ASP A 134 2.06 -1.64 1.51
N ALA A 135 3.12 -1.59 2.31
CA ALA A 135 3.88 -2.77 2.69
C ALA A 135 3.01 -3.80 3.42
N PHE A 136 2.11 -3.33 4.28
CA PHE A 136 1.18 -4.18 5.03
C PHE A 136 0.19 -4.88 4.10
N VAL A 137 -0.49 -4.15 3.21
CA VAL A 137 -1.44 -4.74 2.24
C VAL A 137 -0.71 -5.70 1.31
N LEU A 138 0.48 -5.32 0.81
CA LEU A 138 1.30 -6.19 -0.02
C LEU A 138 1.70 -7.48 0.72
N SER A 139 2.14 -7.39 1.97
CA SER A 139 2.49 -8.56 2.79
C SER A 139 1.29 -9.47 3.00
N GLY A 140 0.09 -8.87 3.18
CA GLY A 140 -1.14 -9.61 3.35
C GLY A 140 -1.53 -10.36 2.09
N MET A 141 -1.40 -9.72 0.93
CA MET A 141 -1.64 -10.34 -0.37
C MET A 141 -0.61 -11.44 -0.68
N MET A 142 0.66 -11.23 -0.31
CA MET A 142 1.76 -12.19 -0.51
C MET A 142 1.66 -13.42 0.41
N ALA A 143 1.15 -13.26 1.63
CA ALA A 143 0.95 -14.36 2.54
C ALA A 143 -0.03 -15.38 1.92
N ASP A 144 0.31 -16.66 2.02
CA ASP A 144 -0.67 -17.72 1.79
C ASP A 144 -1.77 -17.59 2.85
N GLN A 145 -3.05 -17.70 2.46
CA GLN A 145 -4.21 -17.48 3.34
C GLN A 145 -4.12 -18.32 4.63
N SER A 146 -3.43 -19.47 4.53
CA SER A 146 -3.13 -20.41 5.63
C SER A 146 -2.22 -19.83 6.73
N ARG A 147 -1.28 -18.93 6.41
CA ARG A 147 -0.30 -18.35 7.34
C ARG A 147 -0.84 -17.18 8.14
N GLN A 148 -1.73 -16.37 7.57
CA GLN A 148 -2.34 -15.24 8.27
C GLN A 148 -3.16 -15.71 9.48
N ASN A 149 -3.94 -16.78 9.34
CA ASN A 149 -4.76 -17.30 10.44
C ASN A 149 -3.93 -17.79 11.66
N ASN A 150 -2.66 -18.15 11.45
CA ASN A 150 -1.79 -18.68 12.51
C ASN A 150 -0.97 -17.58 13.22
N LEU A 151 -0.45 -16.60 12.48
CA LEU A 151 0.27 -15.46 13.07
C LEU A 151 -0.67 -14.58 13.92
N TRP A 152 -1.90 -14.34 13.46
CA TRP A 152 -2.88 -13.53 14.19
C TRP A 152 -3.61 -14.29 15.31
N ARG A 153 -3.55 -15.64 15.34
CA ARG A 153 -3.99 -16.44 16.50
C ARG A 153 -2.99 -16.39 17.65
N GLN A 154 -1.70 -16.20 17.37
CA GLN A 154 -0.68 -16.04 18.40
C GLN A 154 -0.68 -14.62 19.00
N SER A 155 -0.79 -13.56 18.19
CA SER A 155 -0.84 -12.17 18.72
C SER A 155 -2.12 -11.88 19.53
N ARG A 156 -3.27 -12.46 19.15
CA ARG A 156 -4.53 -12.28 19.89
C ARG A 156 -4.53 -12.89 21.30
N ARG A 157 -3.63 -13.84 21.60
CA ARG A 157 -3.55 -14.42 22.94
C ARG A 157 -2.81 -13.50 23.93
N THR A 158 -2.07 -12.50 23.44
CA THR A 158 -1.26 -11.60 24.28
C THR A 158 -1.80 -10.16 24.35
N GLU A 159 -2.69 -9.74 23.45
CA GLU A 159 -3.10 -8.32 23.36
C GLU A 159 -4.58 -8.03 23.66
N ILE A 160 -5.46 -9.05 23.68
CA ILE A 160 -6.91 -8.82 23.90
C ILE A 160 -7.24 -8.47 25.36
N GLU A 161 -6.40 -8.81 26.35
CA GLU A 161 -6.68 -8.48 27.75
C GLU A 161 -6.37 -7.01 28.11
N ASN A 162 -5.58 -6.28 27.31
CA ASN A 162 -5.10 -4.94 27.68
C ASN A 162 -5.80 -3.76 26.99
N TRP A 163 -6.71 -3.99 26.03
CA TRP A 163 -7.38 -2.90 25.31
C TRP A 163 -8.89 -2.78 25.58
N CYS A 164 -9.50 -3.69 26.35
CA CYS A 164 -10.94 -3.68 26.64
C CYS A 164 -11.33 -3.11 28.02
N PHE A 165 -10.39 -2.55 28.81
CA PHE A 165 -10.70 -2.03 30.16
C PHE A 165 -10.31 -0.58 30.43
N SER A 166 -10.11 0.26 29.40
CA SER A 166 -9.88 1.68 29.65
C SER A 166 -10.43 2.58 28.55
N TRP A 167 -11.75 2.64 28.42
CA TRP A 167 -12.52 3.82 28.00
C TRP A 167 -13.87 3.82 28.71
#